data_AF-A0A2G7GXN2-F1
#
_entry.id   AF-A0A2G7GXN2-F1
#
_cell.length_a   1.000
_cell.length_b   1.000
_cell.length_c   1.000
_cell.angle_alpha   90.00
_cell.angle_beta   90.00
_cell.angle_gamma   90.00
#
_symmetry.space_group_name_H-M   'P 1'
#
loop_
_entity.id
_entity.type
_entity.pdbx_description
1 polymer ?
#
loop_
_entity_poly.entity_id
_entity_poly.type
_entity_poly.pdbx_seq_one_letter_code
_entity_poly.pdbx_strand_id
1 'polypeptide(L)' 'MRDLIRHTHERLRTQGGPALTRPVTLSVGAVHVAPGQPWQDALARADRALYAAKAAGKNRIHLDSHPASSPAPLT' A
#
# COMPACT_ATOMS: atom_id res chain seq x y z
N MET A 1 14.37 3.59 4.58
CA MET A 1 13.25 2.87 3.92
C MET A 1 12.44 1.99 4.88
N ARG A 2 13.07 1.29 5.85
CA ARG A 2 12.37 0.54 6.92
C ARG A 2 11.46 1.42 7.80
N ASP A 3 11.77 2.71 7.95
CA ASP A 3 11.03 3.63 8.83
C ASP A 3 9.76 4.25 8.24
N LEU A 4 9.64 4.22 6.90
CA LEU A 4 8.51 4.83 6.19
C LEU A 4 7.23 3.96 6.34
N ILE A 5 7.40 2.63 6.32
CA ILE A 5 6.31 1.68 6.54
C ILE A 5 5.84 1.71 8.00
N ARG A 6 6.75 2.00 8.95
CA ARG A 6 6.42 2.16 10.37
C ARG A 6 5.62 3.44 10.63
N HIS A 7 5.96 4.56 9.97
CA HIS A 7 5.23 5.82 10.14
C HIS A 7 3.77 5.78 9.66
N THR A 8 3.44 4.94 8.67
CA THR A 8 2.05 4.80 8.21
C THR A 8 1.14 4.18 9.27
N HIS A 9 1.69 3.40 10.21
CA HIS A 9 0.90 2.78 11.28
C HIS A 9 0.47 3.78 12.36
N GLU A 10 1.32 4.76 12.71
CA GLU A 10 1.07 5.68 13.83
C GLU A 10 0.13 6.85 13.47
N ARG A 11 0.04 7.21 12.18
CA ARG A 11 -0.70 8.41 11.71
C ARG A 11 -2.15 8.15 11.33
N LEU A 12 -2.57 6.88 11.28
CA LEU A 12 -3.99 6.49 11.12
C LEU A 12 -4.73 6.37 12.45
N ARG A 13 -4.19 6.97 13.53
CA ARG A 13 -5.03 7.57 14.57
C ARG A 13 -5.76 8.78 13.97
N THR A 14 -6.66 8.50 13.04
CA THR A 14 -7.55 9.52 12.48
C THR A 14 -8.24 10.20 13.64
N GLN A 15 -8.09 11.52 13.70
CA GLN A 15 -9.05 12.42 14.27
C GLN A 15 -10.44 11.96 13.78
N GLY A 16 -11.13 11.19 14.61
CA GLY A 16 -12.52 10.85 14.35
C GLY A 16 -13.26 12.17 14.37
N GLY A 17 -13.64 12.69 13.21
CA GLY A 17 -14.78 13.59 13.15
C GLY A 17 -15.97 12.90 13.85
N PRO A 18 -16.94 13.65 14.36
CA PRO A 18 -17.99 13.17 15.30
C PRO A 18 -18.87 11.99 14.81
N ALA A 19 -18.62 11.44 13.62
CA ALA A 19 -19.41 10.39 12.97
C ALA A 19 -18.90 8.94 13.21
N LEU A 20 -17.68 8.72 13.69
CA LEU A 20 -17.19 7.35 13.95
C LEU A 20 -17.36 6.99 15.43
N THR A 21 -18.39 6.21 15.74
CA THR A 21 -18.69 5.72 17.10
C THR A 21 -17.76 4.59 17.56
N ARG A 22 -16.89 4.06 16.69
CA ARG A 22 -15.95 2.97 17.00
C ARG A 22 -14.60 3.16 16.31
N PRO A 23 -13.48 2.69 16.91
CA PRO A 23 -12.18 2.68 16.24
C PRO A 23 -12.23 1.86 14.96
N VAL A 24 -11.62 2.39 13.89
CA VAL A 24 -11.47 1.70 12.61
C VAL A 24 -10.00 1.45 12.32
N THR A 25 -9.74 0.44 11.51
CA THR A 25 -8.39 0.07 11.05
C THR A 25 -8.35 0.08 9.54
N LEU A 26 -7.16 0.30 8.96
CA LEU A 26 -6.95 0.23 7.52
C LEU A 26 -6.06 -0.95 7.16
N SER A 27 -6.32 -1.53 5.98
CA SER A 27 -5.39 -2.43 5.32
C SER A 27 -4.75 -1.67 4.17
N VAL A 28 -3.47 -1.88 3.92
CA VAL A 28 -2.71 -1.11 2.93
C VAL A 28 -1.90 -2.05 2.06
N GLY A 29 -1.95 -1.84 0.74
CA GLY A 29 -1.01 -2.44 -0.21
C GLY A 29 0.01 -1.39 -0.64
N ALA A 30 1.29 -1.74 -0.58
CA ALA A 30 2.39 -0.85 -0.92
C ALA A 30 3.31 -1.50 -1.95
N VAL A 31 3.93 -0.68 -2.79
CA VAL A 31 4.84 -1.14 -3.85
C VAL A 31 6.03 -0.20 -3.97
N HIS A 32 7.17 -0.72 -4.42
CA HIS A 32 8.25 0.12 -4.91
C HIS A 32 7.96 0.55 -6.34
N VAL A 33 8.18 1.82 -6.65
CA VAL A 33 8.06 2.38 -8.00
C VAL A 33 9.42 2.88 -8.42
N ALA A 34 9.94 2.39 -9.55
CA ALA A 34 11.17 2.90 -10.13
C ALA A 34 10.88 4.10 -11.05
N PRO A 35 11.84 5.02 -11.26
CA PRO A 35 11.70 6.09 -12.24
C PRO A 35 11.32 5.54 -13.62
N GLY A 36 10.37 6.18 -14.29
CA GLY A 36 9.90 5.78 -15.62
C GLY A 36 8.90 4.62 -15.63
N GLN A 37 8.52 4.04 -14.48
CA GLN A 37 7.44 3.05 -14.46
C GLN A 37 6.06 3.66 -14.73
N PRO A 38 5.20 2.96 -15.49
CA PRO A 38 3.81 3.36 -15.65
C PRO A 38 3.08 3.38 -14.30
N TRP A 39 2.32 4.44 -14.06
CA TRP A 39 1.50 4.59 -12.86
C TRP A 39 0.46 3.48 -12.72
N GLN A 40 -0.15 3.06 -13.84
CA GLN A 40 -1.18 2.03 -13.86
C GLN A 40 -0.67 0.69 -13.33
N ASP A 41 0.57 0.32 -13.67
CA ASP A 41 1.20 -0.90 -13.20
C ASP A 41 1.48 -0.84 -11.70
N ALA A 42 1.98 0.29 -11.21
CA ALA A 42 2.21 0.51 -9.79
C ALA A 42 0.89 0.43 -8.99
N LEU A 43 -0.18 1.03 -9.51
CA LEU A 43 -1.50 0.98 -8.88
C LEU A 43 -2.07 -0.45 -8.85
N ALA A 44 -1.98 -1.19 -9.95
CA ALA A 44 -2.45 -2.57 -10.01
C ALA A 44 -1.68 -3.48 -9.03
N ARG A 45 -0.35 -3.30 -8.92
CA ARG A 45 0.46 -4.03 -7.93
C ARG A 45 0.07 -3.66 -6.50
N ALA A 46 -0.16 -2.37 -6.23
CA ALA A 46 -0.56 -1.89 -4.90
C ALA A 46 -1.94 -2.45 -4.51
N ASP A 47 -2.88 -2.51 -5.45
CA ASP A 47 -4.21 -3.10 -5.20
C ASP A 47 -4.11 -4.60 -4.89
N ARG A 48 -3.29 -5.36 -5.63
CA ARG A 48 -3.03 -6.77 -5.30
C ARG A 48 -2.46 -6.94 -3.88
N ALA A 49 -1.50 -6.11 -3.50
CA ALA A 49 -0.95 -6.12 -2.15
C ALA A 49 -2.01 -5.75 -1.10
N LEU A 50 -2.93 -4.82 -1.40
CA LEU A 50 -4.04 -4.47 -0.52
C LEU A 50 -4.97 -5.65 -0.29
N TYR A 51 -5.32 -6.37 -1.35
CA TYR A 51 -6.13 -7.58 -1.23
C TYR A 51 -5.41 -8.67 -0.43
N ALA A 52 -4.10 -8.83 -0.61
CA ALA A 52 -3.30 -9.74 0.22
C ALA A 52 -3.32 -9.33 1.70
N ALA A 53 -3.23 -8.03 2.01
CA ALA A 53 -3.37 -7.53 3.38
C ALA A 53 -4.75 -7.85 3.98
N LYS A 54 -5.83 -7.69 3.18
CA LYS A 54 -7.19 -8.02 3.61
C LYS A 54 -7.38 -9.52 3.86
N ALA A 55 -6.84 -10.36 2.97
CA ALA A 55 -6.91 -11.82 3.08
C ALA A 55 -6.11 -12.34 4.29
N ALA A 56 -4.96 -11.72 4.58
CA ALA A 56 -4.10 -12.08 5.72
C ALA A 56 -4.59 -11.56 7.09
N GLY A 57 -5.88 -11.19 7.21
CA GLY A 57 -6.49 -10.79 8.49
C GLY A 57 -6.68 -9.28 8.69
N LYS A 58 -6.50 -8.46 7.65
CA LYS A 58 -6.70 -6.99 7.68
C LYS A 58 -5.76 -6.29 8.67
N ASN A 59 -6.00 -4.99 8.92
CA ASN A 59 -5.24 -4.13 9.85
C ASN A 59 -3.72 -4.28 9.72
N ARG A 60 -3.22 -4.22 8.48
CA ARG A 60 -1.80 -4.44 8.18
C ARG A 60 -1.41 -3.84 6.85
N ILE A 61 -0.10 -3.73 6.66
CA ILE A 61 0.51 -3.35 5.40
C ILE A 61 1.08 -4.63 4.76
N HIS A 62 0.80 -4.83 3.48
CA HIS A 62 1.47 -5.83 2.66
C HIS A 62 2.28 -5.11 1.59
N LEU A 63 3.56 -5.46 1.47
CA LEU A 63 4.47 -4.90 0.48
C LEU A 63 4.62 -5.90 -0.67
N ASP A 64 4.36 -5.47 -1.90
CA ASP A 64 4.68 -6.30 -3.06
C ASP A 64 6.19 -6.54 -3.11
N SER A 65 6.57 -7.82 -3.17
CA SER A 65 7.97 -8.25 -3.19
C SER A 65 8.57 -8.19 -4.60
N HIS A 66 7.75 -7.98 -5.64
CA HIS A 66 8.27 -7.86 -7.00
C HIS A 66 9.01 -6.52 -7.18
N PRO A 67 10.27 -6.54 -7.64
CA PRO A 67 10.92 -5.34 -8.09
C PRO A 67 10.13 -4.76 -9.27
N ALA A 68 10.23 -3.44 -9.41
CA ALA A 68 9.73 -2.72 -10.56
C ALA A 68 10.04 -3.48 -11.87
N SER A 69 9.03 -4.06 -12.51
CA SER A 69 9.17 -4.60 -13.88
C SER A 69 9.65 -3.45 -14.79
N SER A 70 10.82 -3.64 -15.42
CA SER A 70 11.33 -2.68 -16.39
C SER A 70 10.30 -2.52 -17.51
N PRO A 71 10.02 -1.28 -18.00
CA PRO A 71 9.22 -1.13 -19.19
C PRO A 71 9.90 -1.90 -20.33
N ALA A 72 9.10 -2.67 -21.09
CA ALA A 72 9.57 -3.32 -22.30
C ALA A 72 10.16 -2.26 -23.25
N PRO A 73 11.32 -2.50 -23.88
CA PRO A 73 11.88 -1.53 -24.83
C PRO A 73 10.89 -1.34 -25.99
N LEU A 74 10.56 -0.08 -26.27
CA LEU A 74 9.85 0.31 -27.49
C LEU A 74 10.77 -0.05 -28.67
N THR A 75 10.33 -0.98 -29.52
CA THR A 75 10.96 -1.29 -30.82
C THR A 75 10.30 -0.45 -31.89
#